data_AF-A0A0Q5FIW9-F1
#
_entry.id   AF-A0A0Q5FIW9-F1
#
_cell.length_a   1.000
_cell.length_b   1.000
_cell.length_c   1.000
_cell.angle_alpha   90.00
_cell.angle_beta   90.00
_cell.angle_gamma   90.00
#
_symmetry.space_group_name_H-M   'P 1'
#
loop_
_entity.id
_entity.type
_entity.pdbx_description
1 polymer ?
#
loop_
_entity_poly.entity_id
_entity_poly.type
_entity_poly.pdbx_seq_one_letter_code
_entity_poly.pdbx_strand_id
1 'polypeptide(L)'
;MLSWLEETSNLEELASSMIQNGFFDHEPLIVRTTPDPQKYVVVEGNRRFATIQILLQTDAAVAADLEFDFEVEPTAEQLDLIRVVPCVVVTSDAEVRKFLGYRHIGGIKTWSAEAKARYLETEVEGAAAAGSVNPFKDVGKRVGTNALGVRGPYLALKTLKVARDDLDLGETARTVLRERFGVWNRLLNSAEVRTFIGLGDAMDYAAIQSRLTQLSRPNLKMVLDDLVPQAGTRLALLQDSRDVTTYGRVLANDAAREALIVYRDLDLAAQVADGSTLPQKLRNITKSLDLLVRNIDSFEIGSSEVEAAASLFNMARSLNVLVKDRLDGED
;
A
#
# COMPACT_ATOMS: atom_id res chain seq x y z
N MET A 1 21.30 -10.04 -0.62
CA MET A 1 20.63 -9.36 -1.77
C MET A 1 20.28 -10.35 -2.86
N LEU A 2 21.22 -11.22 -3.28
CA LEU A 2 20.95 -12.24 -4.28
C LEU A 2 19.84 -13.22 -3.83
N SER A 3 19.94 -13.80 -2.63
CA SER A 3 18.90 -14.67 -2.06
C SER A 3 17.55 -13.96 -1.91
N TRP A 4 17.56 -12.70 -1.48
CA TRP A 4 16.32 -11.90 -1.41
C TRP A 4 15.67 -11.71 -2.79
N LEU A 5 16.45 -11.53 -3.86
CA LEU A 5 15.90 -11.40 -5.22
C LEU A 5 15.32 -12.71 -5.74
N GLU A 6 15.91 -13.85 -5.39
CA GLU A 6 15.41 -15.18 -5.72
C GLU A 6 14.08 -15.44 -5.00
N GLU A 7 14.02 -15.24 -3.68
CA GLU A 7 12.81 -15.46 -2.87
C GLU A 7 11.63 -14.54 -3.27
N THR A 8 11.92 -13.29 -3.68
CA THR A 8 10.89 -12.27 -3.90
C THR A 8 10.56 -12.00 -5.37
N SER A 9 11.31 -12.57 -6.31
CA SER A 9 11.11 -12.36 -7.74
C SER A 9 11.05 -13.69 -8.47
N ASN A 10 10.12 -13.83 -9.42
CA ASN A 10 10.11 -14.98 -10.32
C ASN A 10 11.35 -14.90 -11.26
N LEU A 11 12.46 -15.56 -10.88
CA LEU A 11 13.72 -15.57 -11.63
C LEU A 11 13.82 -16.79 -12.56
N GLU A 12 13.11 -17.88 -12.29
CA GLU A 12 13.10 -19.11 -13.10
C GLU A 12 12.61 -18.86 -14.53
N GLU A 13 11.58 -18.04 -14.69
CA GLU A 13 11.08 -17.63 -16.01
C GLU A 13 12.15 -16.86 -16.81
N LEU A 14 12.90 -15.98 -16.13
CA LEU A 14 14.02 -15.26 -16.74
C LEU A 14 15.16 -16.22 -17.10
N ALA A 15 15.45 -17.19 -16.22
CA ALA A 15 16.50 -18.17 -16.44
C ALA A 15 16.21 -19.01 -17.69
N SER A 16 14.99 -19.56 -17.77
CA SER A 16 14.51 -20.32 -18.93
C SER A 16 14.59 -19.51 -20.23
N SER A 17 14.15 -18.26 -20.20
CA SER A 17 14.23 -17.36 -21.36
C SER A 17 15.68 -17.08 -21.79
N MET A 18 16.58 -16.86 -20.84
CA MET A 18 18.00 -16.56 -21.10
C MET A 18 18.75 -17.77 -21.66
N ILE A 19 18.46 -18.97 -21.17
CA ILE A 19 19.05 -20.21 -21.70
C ILE A 19 18.56 -20.51 -23.12
N GLN A 20 17.31 -20.18 -23.43
CA GLN A 20 16.75 -20.43 -24.76
C GLN A 20 17.15 -19.37 -25.79
N ASN A 21 17.18 -18.09 -25.39
CA ASN A 21 17.26 -16.96 -26.33
C ASN A 21 18.50 -16.07 -26.14
N GLY A 22 19.33 -16.34 -25.13
CA GLY A 22 20.40 -15.43 -24.73
C GLY A 22 19.88 -14.19 -23.98
N PHE A 23 20.77 -13.21 -23.78
CA PHE A 23 20.40 -11.96 -23.15
C PHE A 23 19.60 -11.05 -24.09
N PHE A 24 18.58 -10.37 -23.56
CA PHE A 24 17.75 -9.47 -24.37
C PHE A 24 18.36 -8.06 -24.46
N ASP A 25 19.07 -7.78 -25.55
CA ASP A 25 19.88 -6.56 -25.70
C ASP A 25 19.10 -5.24 -25.67
N HIS A 26 17.81 -5.25 -26.02
CA HIS A 26 16.94 -4.06 -25.95
C HIS A 26 16.59 -3.66 -24.51
N GLU A 27 16.84 -4.53 -23.54
CA GLU A 27 16.90 -4.17 -22.14
C GLU A 27 18.34 -4.42 -21.64
N PRO A 28 19.27 -3.45 -21.77
CA PRO A 28 20.62 -3.60 -21.22
C PRO A 28 20.61 -3.50 -19.70
N LEU A 29 21.69 -3.94 -19.05
CA LEU A 29 21.96 -3.60 -17.66
C LEU A 29 22.38 -2.14 -17.56
N ILE A 30 22.03 -1.47 -16.47
CA ILE A 30 22.54 -0.12 -16.20
C ILE A 30 23.56 -0.23 -15.08
N VAL A 31 24.74 0.29 -15.33
CA VAL A 31 25.88 0.11 -14.43
C VAL A 31 26.58 1.42 -14.13
N ARG A 32 27.04 1.57 -12.89
CA ARG A 32 27.85 2.71 -12.44
C ARG A 32 29.30 2.29 -12.32
N THR A 33 30.22 3.20 -12.67
CA THR A 33 31.65 3.00 -12.44
C THR A 33 31.99 2.94 -10.95
N THR A 34 33.01 2.16 -10.60
CA THR A 34 33.60 2.17 -9.25
C THR A 34 34.98 2.85 -9.28
N PRO A 35 35.63 3.09 -8.13
CA PRO A 35 37.02 3.56 -8.11
C PRO A 35 37.98 2.60 -8.84
N ASP A 36 37.63 1.32 -8.93
CA ASP A 36 38.31 0.35 -9.78
C ASP A 36 37.73 0.42 -11.21
N PRO A 37 38.51 0.82 -12.22
CA PRO A 37 38.03 1.00 -13.59
C PRO A 37 37.62 -0.32 -14.27
N GLN A 38 37.97 -1.48 -13.70
CA GLN A 38 37.56 -2.80 -14.19
C GLN A 38 36.28 -3.32 -13.53
N LYS A 39 35.73 -2.59 -12.56
CA LYS A 39 34.53 -3.00 -11.81
C LYS A 39 33.41 -2.00 -11.97
N TYR A 40 32.21 -2.55 -12.09
CA TYR A 40 30.97 -1.82 -12.18
C TYR A 40 29.98 -2.31 -11.12
N VAL A 41 29.07 -1.43 -10.71
CA VAL A 41 27.94 -1.76 -9.85
C VAL A 41 26.67 -1.67 -10.67
N VAL A 42 25.89 -2.75 -10.70
CA VAL A 42 24.56 -2.76 -11.33
C VAL A 42 23.61 -1.88 -10.54
N VAL A 43 22.97 -0.93 -11.22
CA VAL A 43 21.98 0.00 -10.63
C VAL A 43 20.57 -0.26 -11.14
N GLU A 44 20.41 -0.83 -12.34
CA GLU A 44 19.13 -1.29 -12.88
C GLU A 44 19.32 -2.61 -13.64
N GLY A 45 18.29 -3.46 -13.62
CA GLY A 45 18.37 -4.82 -14.15
C GLY A 45 18.76 -5.86 -13.10
N ASN A 46 18.59 -5.55 -11.81
CA ASN A 46 18.97 -6.41 -10.68
C ASN A 46 18.46 -7.85 -10.81
N ARG A 47 17.21 -8.06 -11.25
CA ARG A 47 16.67 -9.41 -11.50
C ARG A 47 17.42 -10.14 -12.61
N ARG A 48 17.70 -9.47 -13.74
CA ARG A 48 18.45 -10.03 -14.86
C ARG A 48 19.88 -10.37 -14.45
N PHE A 49 20.53 -9.47 -13.72
CA PHE A 49 21.87 -9.70 -13.19
C PHE A 49 21.90 -10.84 -12.16
N ALA A 50 20.91 -10.92 -11.28
CA ALA A 50 20.77 -12.03 -10.34
C ALA A 50 20.62 -13.38 -11.05
N THR A 51 19.73 -13.45 -12.05
CA THR A 51 19.56 -14.65 -12.90
C THR A 51 20.88 -15.06 -13.56
N ILE A 52 21.64 -14.11 -14.14
CA ILE A 52 22.95 -14.41 -14.73
C ILE A 52 23.93 -14.95 -13.69
N GLN A 53 23.98 -14.37 -12.48
CA GLN A 53 24.88 -14.83 -11.44
C GLN A 53 24.60 -16.27 -10.99
N ILE A 54 23.31 -16.64 -10.88
CA ILE A 54 22.88 -17.99 -10.52
C ILE A 54 23.14 -18.96 -11.69
N LEU A 55 22.79 -18.59 -12.92
CA LEU A 55 23.05 -19.42 -14.12
C LEU A 55 24.54 -19.70 -14.34
N LEU A 56 25.39 -18.70 -14.13
CA LEU A 56 26.83 -18.84 -14.32
C LEU A 56 27.56 -19.37 -13.08
N GLN A 57 26.84 -19.68 -12.00
CA GLN A 57 27.39 -20.19 -10.74
C GLN A 57 28.57 -19.34 -10.25
N THR A 58 28.38 -18.02 -10.17
CA THR A 58 29.42 -17.12 -9.65
C THR A 58 29.67 -17.39 -8.17
N ASP A 59 30.84 -16.97 -7.66
CA ASP A 59 31.19 -17.13 -6.23
C ASP A 59 30.07 -16.65 -5.28
N ALA A 60 29.34 -15.59 -5.66
CA ALA A 60 28.24 -15.06 -4.86
C ALA A 60 26.99 -15.96 -4.86
N ALA A 61 26.70 -16.67 -5.95
CA ALA A 61 25.61 -17.63 -6.03
C ALA A 61 25.97 -18.92 -5.28
N VAL A 62 27.18 -19.44 -5.50
CA VAL A 62 27.70 -20.63 -4.81
C VAL A 62 27.76 -20.41 -3.30
N ALA A 63 28.27 -19.26 -2.84
CA ALA A 63 28.31 -18.93 -1.42
C ALA A 63 26.92 -18.76 -0.78
N ALA A 64 25.89 -18.50 -1.60
CA ALA A 64 24.51 -18.34 -1.16
C ALA A 64 23.68 -19.62 -1.33
N ASP A 65 24.28 -20.71 -1.80
CA ASP A 65 23.62 -21.99 -2.10
C ASP A 65 22.43 -21.82 -3.06
N LEU A 66 22.63 -21.01 -4.11
CA LEU A 66 21.59 -20.71 -5.10
C LEU A 66 21.88 -21.40 -6.43
N GLU A 67 20.92 -22.22 -6.86
CA GLU A 67 20.90 -22.89 -8.15
C GLU A 67 19.47 -22.92 -8.69
N PHE A 68 19.34 -23.02 -10.01
CA PHE A 68 18.05 -23.26 -10.65
C PHE A 68 17.91 -24.76 -10.90
N ASP A 69 16.75 -25.31 -10.59
CA ASP A 69 16.42 -26.69 -10.92
C ASP A 69 15.99 -26.78 -12.39
N PHE A 70 16.83 -27.41 -13.22
CA PHE A 70 16.54 -27.63 -14.63
C PHE A 70 16.27 -29.11 -14.90
N GLU A 71 15.20 -29.41 -15.63
CA GLU A 71 14.98 -30.77 -16.16
C GLU A 71 16.12 -31.22 -17.08
N VAL A 72 16.74 -30.27 -17.79
CA VAL A 72 17.91 -30.46 -18.64
C VAL A 72 18.90 -29.34 -18.38
N GLU A 73 20.10 -29.71 -17.91
CA GLU A 73 21.16 -28.76 -17.62
C GLU A 73 21.55 -27.89 -18.84
N PRO A 74 21.76 -26.58 -18.66
CA PRO A 74 22.22 -25.70 -19.73
C PRO A 74 23.57 -26.14 -20.32
N THR A 75 23.66 -26.10 -21.64
CA THR A 75 24.92 -26.36 -22.35
C THR A 75 25.90 -25.19 -22.18
N ALA A 76 27.20 -25.46 -22.38
CA ALA A 76 28.23 -24.43 -22.35
C ALA A 76 27.97 -23.32 -23.39
N GLU A 77 27.48 -23.70 -24.58
CA GLU A 77 27.13 -22.76 -25.65
C GLU A 77 25.98 -21.83 -25.23
N GLN A 78 24.97 -22.33 -24.51
CA GLN A 78 23.88 -21.51 -23.99
C GLN A 78 24.34 -20.55 -22.89
N LEU A 79 25.21 -21.01 -21.99
CA LEU A 79 25.77 -20.16 -20.94
C LEU A 79 26.68 -19.07 -21.51
N ASP A 80 27.41 -19.35 -22.60
CA ASP A 80 28.25 -18.36 -23.27
C ASP A 80 27.44 -17.16 -23.81
N LEU A 81 26.17 -17.35 -24.17
CA LEU A 81 25.27 -16.26 -24.63
C LEU A 81 24.99 -15.19 -23.56
N ILE A 82 25.30 -15.46 -22.29
CA ILE A 82 25.03 -14.56 -21.16
C ILE A 82 26.29 -14.18 -20.37
N ARG A 83 27.49 -14.63 -20.78
CA ARG A 83 28.76 -14.24 -20.15
C ARG A 83 29.12 -12.78 -20.41
N VAL A 84 28.74 -12.26 -21.56
CA VAL A 84 28.96 -10.86 -21.96
C VAL A 84 27.62 -10.27 -22.33
N VAL A 85 27.19 -9.24 -21.60
CA VAL A 85 25.88 -8.62 -21.78
C VAL A 85 26.02 -7.11 -21.97
N PRO A 86 25.15 -6.48 -22.78
CA PRO A 86 25.19 -5.04 -22.99
C PRO A 86 24.89 -4.28 -21.70
N CYS A 87 25.76 -3.32 -21.40
CA CYS A 87 25.62 -2.42 -20.27
C CYS A 87 25.61 -0.96 -20.75
N VAL A 88 24.73 -0.14 -20.18
CA VAL A 88 24.81 1.31 -20.29
C VAL A 88 25.54 1.83 -19.06
N VAL A 89 26.68 2.48 -19.28
CA VAL A 89 27.48 3.06 -18.21
C VAL A 89 26.97 4.46 -17.89
N VAL A 90 26.59 4.66 -16.64
CA VAL A 90 26.23 5.98 -16.10
C VAL A 90 27.35 6.49 -15.20
N THR A 91 27.66 7.78 -15.36
CA THR A 91 28.90 8.38 -14.83
C THR A 91 28.70 9.10 -13.50
N SER A 92 27.45 9.32 -13.09
CA SER A 92 27.12 9.98 -11.83
C SER A 92 25.83 9.45 -11.22
N ASP A 93 25.71 9.55 -9.89
CA ASP A 93 24.47 9.18 -9.19
C ASP A 93 23.28 10.04 -9.63
N ALA A 94 23.52 11.28 -10.06
CA ALA A 94 22.47 12.14 -10.61
C ALA A 94 21.91 11.60 -11.94
N GLU A 95 22.77 11.05 -12.79
CA GLU A 95 22.40 10.43 -14.05
C GLU A 95 21.65 9.10 -13.82
N VAL A 96 22.13 8.27 -12.89
CA VAL A 96 21.43 7.05 -12.42
C VAL A 96 20.01 7.39 -12.00
N ARG A 97 19.85 8.38 -11.11
CA ARG A 97 18.53 8.75 -10.58
C ARG A 97 17.61 9.25 -11.68
N LYS A 98 18.09 10.15 -12.54
CA LYS A 98 17.30 10.65 -13.69
C LYS A 98 16.82 9.51 -14.59
N PHE A 99 17.68 8.54 -14.90
CA PHE A 99 17.36 7.38 -15.72
C PHE A 99 16.26 6.52 -15.07
N LEU A 100 16.47 6.12 -13.80
CA LEU A 100 15.52 5.31 -13.03
C LEU A 100 14.15 6.00 -12.91
N GLY A 101 14.14 7.29 -12.58
CA GLY A 101 12.92 8.08 -12.45
C GLY A 101 12.10 8.09 -13.74
N TYR A 102 12.74 8.39 -14.89
CA TYR A 102 12.04 8.39 -16.17
C TYR A 102 11.46 7.01 -16.51
N ARG A 103 12.26 5.94 -16.35
CA ARG A 103 11.90 4.59 -16.77
C ARG A 103 10.83 3.92 -15.90
N HIS A 104 10.83 4.18 -14.59
CA HIS A 104 9.94 3.50 -13.64
C HIS A 104 8.78 4.34 -13.10
N ILE A 105 8.83 5.68 -13.29
CA ILE A 105 7.71 6.56 -12.94
C ILE A 105 6.89 6.91 -14.18
N GLY A 106 7.55 7.28 -15.27
CA GLY A 106 6.90 7.65 -16.54
C GLY A 106 6.85 6.54 -17.59
N GLY A 107 7.58 5.44 -17.40
CA GLY A 107 7.68 4.34 -18.36
C GLY A 107 6.75 3.15 -18.09
N ILE A 108 6.88 2.13 -18.94
CA ILE A 108 5.96 0.97 -19.03
C ILE A 108 6.12 -0.01 -17.85
N LYS A 109 7.33 -0.14 -17.29
CA LYS A 109 7.60 -1.00 -16.11
C LYS A 109 7.59 -0.15 -14.85
N THR A 110 6.42 -0.04 -14.22
CA THR A 110 6.22 0.78 -13.03
C THR A 110 6.84 0.14 -11.79
N TRP A 111 7.48 0.95 -10.95
CA TRP A 111 7.83 0.51 -9.60
C TRP A 111 6.58 0.18 -8.78
N SER A 112 6.76 -0.65 -7.73
CA SER A 112 5.76 -0.73 -6.66
C SER A 112 5.51 0.68 -6.11
N ALA A 113 4.30 0.92 -5.60
CA ALA A 113 3.93 2.23 -5.05
C ALA A 113 4.92 2.67 -3.94
N GLU A 114 5.40 1.71 -3.14
CA GLU A 114 6.35 1.94 -2.05
C GLU A 114 7.75 2.28 -2.57
N ALA A 115 8.28 1.54 -3.54
CA ALA A 115 9.58 1.83 -4.15
C ALA A 115 9.58 3.20 -4.84
N LYS A 116 8.49 3.53 -5.54
CA LYS A 116 8.27 4.86 -6.12
C LYS A 116 8.30 5.95 -5.04
N ALA A 117 7.65 5.73 -3.90
CA ALA A 117 7.63 6.70 -2.81
C ALA A 117 9.02 6.95 -2.22
N ARG A 118 9.85 5.91 -2.05
CA ARG A 118 11.24 6.06 -1.54
C ARG A 118 12.13 6.86 -2.48
N TYR A 119 12.03 6.59 -3.78
CA TYR A 119 12.75 7.36 -4.77
C TYR A 119 12.31 8.83 -4.76
N LEU A 120 11.00 9.07 -4.75
CA LEU A 120 10.44 10.43 -4.72
C LEU A 120 10.83 11.19 -3.45
N GLU A 121 10.88 10.52 -2.29
CA GLU A 121 11.43 11.10 -1.07
C GLU A 121 12.86 11.59 -1.29
N THR A 122 13.75 10.71 -1.73
CA THR A 122 15.16 11.05 -1.95
C THR A 122 15.31 12.27 -2.86
N GLU A 123 14.53 12.31 -3.96
CA GLU A 123 14.56 13.41 -4.91
C GLU A 123 13.97 14.72 -4.37
N VAL A 124 12.91 14.66 -3.56
CA VAL A 124 12.29 15.83 -2.92
C VAL A 124 13.21 16.41 -1.85
N GLU A 125 13.76 15.56 -0.97
CA GLU A 125 14.70 15.97 0.08
C GLU A 125 15.96 16.60 -0.53
N GLY A 126 16.49 15.98 -1.60
CA GLY A 126 17.63 16.52 -2.34
C GLY A 126 17.33 17.87 -3.00
N ALA A 127 16.15 18.03 -3.60
CA ALA A 127 15.73 19.29 -4.20
C ALA A 127 15.54 20.39 -3.14
N ALA A 128 14.94 20.05 -1.99
CA ALA A 128 14.76 20.98 -0.88
C ALA A 128 16.12 21.42 -0.29
N ALA A 129 17.05 20.47 -0.09
CA ALA A 129 18.40 20.75 0.39
C ALA A 129 19.20 21.64 -0.60
N ALA A 130 18.95 21.52 -1.90
CA ALA A 130 19.52 22.38 -2.93
C ALA A 130 18.84 23.76 -3.03
N GLY A 131 17.89 24.08 -2.15
CA GLY A 131 17.21 25.38 -2.09
C GLY A 131 16.00 25.53 -3.03
N SER A 132 15.43 24.43 -3.54
CA SER A 132 14.18 24.51 -4.32
C SER A 132 13.04 25.05 -3.47
N VAL A 133 12.37 26.08 -3.98
CA VAL A 133 11.16 26.66 -3.37
C VAL A 133 9.95 25.73 -3.53
N ASN A 134 9.91 24.91 -4.59
CA ASN A 134 8.82 23.99 -4.86
C ASN A 134 9.34 22.61 -5.29
N PRO A 135 9.90 21.84 -4.35
CA PRO A 135 10.60 20.59 -4.67
C PRO A 135 9.66 19.57 -5.31
N PHE A 136 8.38 19.52 -4.92
CA PHE A 136 7.41 18.61 -5.55
C PHE A 136 7.20 18.90 -7.05
N LYS A 137 7.10 20.18 -7.43
CA LYS A 137 6.94 20.58 -8.82
C LYS A 137 8.21 20.34 -9.64
N ASP A 138 9.36 20.65 -9.06
CA ASP A 138 10.66 20.50 -9.73
C ASP A 138 11.01 19.02 -9.94
N VAL A 139 10.80 18.18 -8.94
CA VAL A 139 10.94 16.72 -9.06
C VAL A 139 9.94 16.19 -10.08
N GLY A 140 8.67 16.62 -10.02
CA GLY A 140 7.63 16.19 -10.95
C GLY A 140 8.04 16.38 -12.41
N LYS A 141 8.53 17.59 -12.75
CA LYS A 141 9.04 17.90 -14.10
C LYS A 141 10.19 16.97 -14.53
N ARG A 142 11.09 16.61 -13.62
CA ARG A 142 12.25 15.74 -13.93
C ARG A 142 11.84 14.29 -14.18
N VAL A 143 10.83 13.80 -13.46
CA VAL A 143 10.42 12.37 -13.49
C VAL A 143 9.18 12.12 -14.35
N GLY A 144 8.64 13.16 -15.00
CA GLY A 144 7.50 13.04 -15.92
C GLY A 144 6.13 12.92 -15.23
N THR A 145 5.94 13.54 -14.06
CA THR A 145 4.64 13.57 -13.35
C THR A 145 4.31 14.98 -12.85
N ASN A 146 3.06 15.22 -12.45
CA ASN A 146 2.67 16.47 -11.80
C ASN A 146 3.07 16.49 -10.30
N ALA A 147 2.99 17.67 -9.67
CA ALA A 147 3.34 17.85 -8.26
C ALA A 147 2.50 16.96 -7.30
N LEU A 148 1.23 16.71 -7.62
CA LEU A 148 0.37 15.82 -6.84
C LEU A 148 0.89 14.37 -6.85
N GLY A 149 1.32 13.89 -8.01
CA GLY A 149 1.89 12.56 -8.20
C GLY A 149 3.26 12.36 -7.53
N VAL A 150 3.91 13.44 -7.11
CA VAL A 150 5.09 13.40 -6.23
C VAL A 150 4.69 13.49 -4.76
N ARG A 151 3.84 14.46 -4.42
CA ARG A 151 3.48 14.81 -3.03
C ARG A 151 2.72 13.69 -2.32
N GLY A 152 1.78 13.02 -2.98
CA GLY A 152 1.00 11.94 -2.36
C GLY A 152 1.88 10.80 -1.83
N PRO A 153 2.68 10.14 -2.69
CA PRO A 153 3.61 9.10 -2.25
C PRO A 153 4.63 9.58 -1.21
N TYR A 154 5.14 10.80 -1.36
CA TYR A 154 6.04 11.43 -0.38
C TYR A 154 5.38 11.51 1.01
N LEU A 155 4.18 12.09 1.08
CA LEU A 155 3.43 12.25 2.31
C LEU A 155 3.14 10.89 2.97
N ALA A 156 2.67 9.92 2.18
CA ALA A 156 2.39 8.56 2.64
C ALA A 156 3.61 7.88 3.27
N LEU A 157 4.78 7.99 2.63
CA LEU A 157 6.01 7.41 3.18
C LEU A 157 6.47 8.14 4.44
N LYS A 158 6.49 9.47 4.44
CA LYS A 158 6.95 10.25 5.60
C LYS A 158 6.05 10.04 6.82
N THR A 159 4.73 9.97 6.65
CA THR A 159 3.79 9.68 7.74
C THR A 159 4.05 8.30 8.36
N LEU A 160 4.35 7.26 7.55
CA LEU A 160 4.72 5.94 8.08
C LEU A 160 6.08 5.95 8.80
N LYS A 161 7.04 6.76 8.33
CA LYS A 161 8.32 6.92 9.05
C LYS A 161 8.11 7.54 10.43
N VAL A 162 7.32 8.61 10.53
CA VAL A 162 6.97 9.21 11.83
C VAL A 162 6.22 8.22 12.72
N ALA A 163 5.26 7.47 12.17
CA ALA A 163 4.57 6.42 12.91
C ALA A 163 5.55 5.39 13.50
N ARG A 164 6.53 4.98 12.70
CA ARG A 164 7.52 3.98 13.05
C ARG A 164 8.55 4.47 14.06
N ASP A 165 9.07 5.68 13.85
CA ASP A 165 10.25 6.20 14.55
C ASP A 165 9.87 7.03 15.78
N ASP A 166 8.75 7.75 15.73
CA ASP A 166 8.44 8.80 16.71
C ASP A 166 7.17 8.51 17.54
N LEU A 167 6.28 7.63 17.06
CA LEU A 167 4.96 7.41 17.65
C LEU A 167 4.72 6.00 18.23
N ASP A 168 5.75 5.17 18.31
CA ASP A 168 5.64 3.81 18.87
C ASP A 168 4.59 2.95 18.14
N LEU A 169 4.54 3.06 16.80
CA LEU A 169 3.67 2.25 15.91
C LEU A 169 4.52 1.42 14.93
N GLY A 170 5.74 1.05 15.34
CA GLY A 170 6.77 0.50 14.46
C GLY A 170 6.43 -0.80 13.78
N GLU A 171 5.71 -1.71 14.44
CA GLU A 171 5.30 -2.98 13.83
C GLU A 171 4.21 -2.77 12.77
N THR A 172 3.08 -2.18 13.14
CA THR A 172 1.97 -1.90 12.22
C THR A 172 2.41 -1.04 11.04
N ALA A 173 3.23 0.00 11.27
CA ALA A 173 3.75 0.85 10.20
C ALA A 173 4.63 0.08 9.19
N ARG A 174 5.46 -0.87 9.66
CA ARG A 174 6.27 -1.74 8.78
C ARG A 174 5.40 -2.69 7.96
N THR A 175 4.38 -3.28 8.57
CA THR A 175 3.42 -4.16 7.88
C THR A 175 2.66 -3.38 6.81
N VAL A 176 2.11 -2.20 7.15
CA VAL A 176 1.41 -1.34 6.19
C VAL A 176 2.34 -0.91 5.05
N LEU A 177 3.59 -0.53 5.34
CA LEU A 177 4.57 -0.16 4.33
C LEU A 177 4.86 -1.30 3.33
N ARG A 178 4.97 -2.53 3.81
CA ARG A 178 5.30 -3.70 2.96
C ARG A 178 4.08 -4.21 2.19
N GLU A 179 2.93 -4.29 2.83
CA GLU A 179 1.79 -5.08 2.32
C GLU A 179 0.61 -4.21 1.88
N ARG A 180 0.48 -3.00 2.41
CA ARG A 180 -0.72 -2.15 2.24
C ARG A 180 -0.41 -0.74 1.74
N PHE A 181 0.81 -0.45 1.29
CA PHE A 181 1.23 0.90 0.94
C PHE A 181 0.37 1.52 -0.18
N GLY A 182 -0.10 0.73 -1.15
CA GLY A 182 -0.99 1.23 -2.20
C GLY A 182 -2.31 1.78 -1.65
N VAL A 183 -2.94 1.05 -0.73
CA VAL A 183 -4.18 1.46 -0.05
C VAL A 183 -3.93 2.65 0.86
N TRP A 184 -2.84 2.63 1.63
CA TRP A 184 -2.39 3.73 2.48
C TRP A 184 -2.14 5.03 1.71
N ASN A 185 -1.43 4.96 0.59
CA ASN A 185 -1.17 6.12 -0.26
C ASN A 185 -2.48 6.68 -0.85
N ARG A 186 -3.44 5.81 -1.19
CA ARG A 186 -4.77 6.24 -1.64
C ARG A 186 -5.58 6.88 -0.51
N LEU A 187 -5.51 6.34 0.72
CA LEU A 187 -6.14 6.90 1.91
C LEU A 187 -5.74 8.35 2.15
N LEU A 188 -4.44 8.66 2.08
CA LEU A 188 -3.97 10.03 2.34
C LEU A 188 -4.35 11.05 1.25
N ASN A 189 -4.96 10.61 0.13
CA ASN A 189 -5.59 11.55 -0.80
C ASN A 189 -6.92 12.11 -0.25
N SER A 190 -7.59 11.43 0.70
CA SER A 190 -8.78 11.95 1.38
C SER A 190 -8.42 13.07 2.37
N ALA A 191 -9.11 14.20 2.25
CA ALA A 191 -8.92 15.34 3.15
C ALA A 191 -9.42 15.02 4.56
N GLU A 192 -10.49 14.22 4.66
CA GLU A 192 -11.07 13.74 5.90
C GLU A 192 -10.06 12.89 6.68
N VAL A 193 -9.42 11.92 6.01
CA VAL A 193 -8.38 11.08 6.63
C VAL A 193 -7.19 11.94 7.07
N ARG A 194 -6.69 12.84 6.22
CA ARG A 194 -5.58 13.74 6.57
C ARG A 194 -5.91 14.62 7.77
N THR A 195 -7.12 15.18 7.80
CA THR A 195 -7.58 16.01 8.92
C THR A 195 -7.67 15.17 10.20
N PHE A 196 -8.24 13.97 10.12
CA PHE A 196 -8.39 13.07 11.25
C PHE A 196 -7.04 12.70 11.89
N ILE A 197 -6.00 12.42 11.10
CA ILE A 197 -4.67 12.07 11.63
C ILE A 197 -3.79 13.29 11.97
N GLY A 198 -4.27 14.52 11.73
CA GLY A 198 -3.56 15.76 12.08
C GLY A 198 -2.69 16.38 10.96
N LEU A 199 -2.73 15.85 9.73
CA LEU A 199 -2.04 16.45 8.57
C LEU A 199 -2.78 17.67 8.01
N GLY A 200 -4.11 17.64 7.99
CA GLY A 200 -4.95 18.66 7.36
C GLY A 200 -4.66 18.83 5.85
N ASP A 201 -4.75 20.07 5.37
CA ASP A 201 -4.61 20.43 3.95
C ASP A 201 -3.24 21.01 3.59
N ALA A 202 -2.16 20.54 4.22
CA ALA A 202 -0.81 20.98 3.87
C ALA A 202 -0.46 20.58 2.41
N MET A 203 -0.11 21.58 1.59
CA MET A 203 0.11 21.39 0.15
C MET A 203 1.56 21.60 -0.30
N ASP A 204 2.34 22.38 0.44
CA ASP A 204 3.75 22.66 0.17
C ASP A 204 4.69 21.90 1.12
N TYR A 205 5.97 21.90 0.78
CA TYR A 205 6.98 21.10 1.48
C TYR A 205 7.15 21.53 2.94
N ALA A 206 7.22 22.83 3.22
CA ALA A 206 7.45 23.35 4.56
C ALA A 206 6.24 23.07 5.48
N ALA A 207 5.03 23.29 4.98
CA ALA A 207 3.80 22.96 5.68
C ALA A 207 3.72 21.47 6.00
N ILE A 208 4.09 20.59 5.05
CA ILE A 208 4.13 19.14 5.30
C ILE A 208 5.14 18.79 6.40
N GLN A 209 6.37 19.32 6.36
CA GLN A 209 7.36 19.07 7.42
C GLN A 209 6.82 19.48 8.80
N SER A 210 6.18 20.65 8.89
CA SER A 210 5.60 21.13 10.13
C SER A 210 4.43 20.29 10.62
N ARG A 211 3.61 19.72 9.74
CA ARG A 211 2.45 18.89 10.12
C ARG A 211 2.85 17.49 10.52
N LEU A 212 3.93 16.96 9.95
CA LEU A 212 4.46 15.65 10.34
C LEU A 212 4.86 15.59 11.82
N THR A 213 5.23 16.71 12.45
CA THR A 213 5.53 16.77 13.90
C THR A 213 4.28 16.90 14.78
N GLN A 214 3.09 17.05 14.19
CA GLN A 214 1.83 17.32 14.88
C GLN A 214 0.80 16.19 14.67
N LEU A 215 1.24 15.02 14.20
CA LEU A 215 0.35 13.88 13.97
C LEU A 215 -0.32 13.41 15.27
N SER A 216 -1.60 13.08 15.18
CA SER A 216 -2.35 12.49 16.28
C SER A 216 -2.03 11.00 16.37
N ARG A 217 -1.20 10.60 17.35
CA ARG A 217 -0.89 9.19 17.62
C ARG A 217 -2.14 8.29 17.72
N PRO A 218 -3.17 8.59 18.54
CA PRO A 218 -4.32 7.70 18.68
C PRO A 218 -5.10 7.54 17.36
N ASN A 219 -5.26 8.63 16.61
CA ASN A 219 -6.01 8.59 15.35
C ASN A 219 -5.20 7.87 14.26
N LEU A 220 -3.89 8.10 14.19
CA LEU A 220 -3.01 7.41 13.25
C LEU A 220 -2.97 5.91 13.56
N LYS A 221 -2.90 5.52 14.85
CA LYS A 221 -2.95 4.13 15.26
C LYS A 221 -4.21 3.45 14.76
N MET A 222 -5.38 4.07 14.96
CA MET A 222 -6.66 3.53 14.48
C MET A 222 -6.65 3.27 12.97
N VAL A 223 -6.19 4.24 12.17
CA VAL A 223 -6.15 4.09 10.70
C VAL A 223 -5.18 2.99 10.26
N LEU A 224 -4.02 2.88 10.92
CA LEU A 224 -3.05 1.82 10.60
C LEU A 224 -3.57 0.43 11.01
N ASP A 225 -4.26 0.34 12.15
CA ASP A 225 -4.86 -0.90 12.63
C ASP A 225 -6.00 -1.37 11.72
N ASP A 226 -6.77 -0.46 11.12
CA ASP A 226 -7.84 -0.79 10.18
C ASP A 226 -7.31 -1.35 8.85
N LEU A 227 -6.04 -1.10 8.50
CA LEU A 227 -5.38 -1.63 7.31
C LEU A 227 -4.80 -3.03 7.49
N VAL A 228 -4.72 -3.54 8.72
CA VAL A 228 -4.15 -4.86 9.02
C VAL A 228 -5.19 -5.76 9.67
N PRO A 229 -5.15 -7.09 9.43
CA PRO A 229 -5.97 -8.02 10.19
C PRO A 229 -5.68 -7.92 11.68
N GLN A 230 -6.72 -7.82 12.50
CA GLN A 230 -6.60 -7.79 13.96
C GLN A 230 -6.75 -9.21 14.52
N ALA A 231 -6.32 -9.42 15.77
CA ALA A 231 -6.46 -10.71 16.45
C ALA A 231 -7.90 -11.24 16.37
N GLY A 232 -8.05 -12.50 15.94
CA GLY A 232 -9.37 -13.12 15.73
C GLY A 232 -10.04 -12.78 14.41
N THR A 233 -9.42 -11.98 13.54
CA THR A 233 -9.94 -11.67 12.20
C THR A 233 -8.97 -12.09 11.11
N ARG A 234 -9.50 -12.72 10.05
CA ARG A 234 -8.70 -13.12 8.87
C ARG A 234 -8.38 -11.94 7.95
N LEU A 235 -9.21 -10.91 8.00
CA LEU A 235 -9.28 -9.82 7.04
C LEU A 235 -9.14 -8.47 7.75
N ALA A 236 -8.41 -7.53 7.13
CA ALA A 236 -8.37 -6.14 7.57
C ALA A 236 -9.74 -5.48 7.38
N LEU A 237 -10.05 -4.47 8.21
CA LEU A 237 -11.30 -3.71 8.09
C LEU A 237 -11.36 -2.97 6.75
N LEU A 238 -10.27 -2.31 6.37
CA LEU A 238 -10.15 -1.65 5.08
C LEU A 238 -9.33 -2.51 4.11
N GLN A 239 -10.05 -3.25 3.28
CA GLN A 239 -9.47 -4.19 2.30
C GLN A 239 -8.97 -3.49 1.05
N ASP A 240 -9.83 -2.62 0.49
CA ASP A 240 -9.70 -2.11 -0.87
C ASP A 240 -9.60 -0.58 -0.87
N SER A 241 -8.76 -0.09 -1.78
CA SER A 241 -8.62 1.32 -2.07
C SER A 241 -9.89 2.01 -2.61
N ARG A 242 -10.89 1.22 -3.05
CA ARG A 242 -12.23 1.68 -3.46
C ARG A 242 -13.03 2.23 -2.28
N ASP A 243 -12.81 1.70 -1.09
CA ASP A 243 -13.60 2.05 0.10
C ASP A 243 -13.04 3.27 0.85
N VAL A 244 -11.90 3.80 0.40
CA VAL A 244 -11.22 4.96 0.99
C VAL A 244 -12.12 6.17 1.15
N THR A 245 -12.96 6.48 0.16
CA THR A 245 -13.87 7.62 0.22
C THR A 245 -14.95 7.40 1.29
N THR A 246 -15.50 6.19 1.38
CA THR A 246 -16.47 5.83 2.42
C THR A 246 -15.83 5.90 3.81
N TYR A 247 -14.65 5.31 3.95
CA TYR A 247 -13.87 5.33 5.18
C TYR A 247 -13.55 6.74 5.66
N GLY A 248 -13.12 7.64 4.76
CA GLY A 248 -12.88 9.04 5.09
C GLY A 248 -14.13 9.75 5.65
N ARG A 249 -15.30 9.54 5.02
CA ARG A 249 -16.58 10.10 5.51
C ARG A 249 -16.98 9.54 6.88
N VAL A 250 -16.73 8.25 7.11
CA VAL A 250 -16.97 7.61 8.42
C VAL A 250 -16.07 8.23 9.49
N LEU A 251 -14.77 8.42 9.22
CA LEU A 251 -13.87 9.03 10.20
C LEU A 251 -14.24 10.47 10.54
N ALA A 252 -14.78 11.22 9.58
CA ALA A 252 -15.21 12.61 9.76
C ALA A 252 -16.51 12.75 10.58
N ASN A 253 -17.26 11.67 10.81
CA ASN A 253 -18.52 11.67 11.54
C ASN A 253 -18.38 10.90 12.86
N ASP A 254 -18.58 11.57 14.00
CA ASP A 254 -18.34 11.00 15.33
C ASP A 254 -19.18 9.74 15.60
N ALA A 255 -20.48 9.77 15.26
CA ALA A 255 -21.37 8.64 15.46
C ALA A 255 -21.04 7.47 14.52
N ALA A 256 -20.63 7.75 13.28
CA ALA A 256 -20.21 6.72 12.34
C ALA A 256 -18.89 6.08 12.76
N ARG A 257 -17.95 6.88 13.25
CA ARG A 257 -16.66 6.41 13.76
C ARG A 257 -16.85 5.56 15.01
N GLU A 258 -17.77 5.92 15.91
CA GLU A 258 -18.14 5.08 17.06
C GLU A 258 -18.72 3.74 16.59
N ALA A 259 -19.64 3.75 15.62
CA ALA A 259 -20.17 2.52 15.02
C ALA A 259 -19.05 1.66 14.39
N LEU A 260 -18.09 2.28 13.71
CA LEU A 260 -16.94 1.58 13.13
C LEU A 260 -16.11 0.86 14.21
N ILE A 261 -15.84 1.54 15.33
CA ILE A 261 -15.05 0.98 16.44
C ILE A 261 -15.81 -0.17 17.11
N VAL A 262 -17.10 0.00 17.37
CA VAL A 262 -17.93 -0.98 18.10
C VAL A 262 -18.19 -2.23 17.25
N TYR A 263 -18.58 -2.05 15.98
CA TYR A 263 -19.05 -3.16 15.14
C TYR A 263 -17.99 -3.69 14.19
N ARG A 264 -16.88 -2.97 13.99
CA ARG A 264 -15.80 -3.33 13.05
C ARG A 264 -16.33 -3.57 11.63
N ASP A 265 -17.37 -2.85 11.24
CA ASP A 265 -18.07 -2.98 9.96
C ASP A 265 -18.18 -1.61 9.29
N LEU A 266 -17.50 -1.47 8.15
CA LEU A 266 -17.43 -0.22 7.40
C LEU A 266 -18.77 0.13 6.75
N ASP A 267 -19.53 -0.86 6.27
CA ASP A 267 -20.80 -0.63 5.60
C ASP A 267 -21.86 -0.17 6.61
N LEU A 268 -21.88 -0.77 7.80
CA LEU A 268 -22.75 -0.34 8.88
C LEU A 268 -22.40 1.08 9.35
N ALA A 269 -21.11 1.39 9.50
CA ALA A 269 -20.67 2.74 9.86
C ALA A 269 -21.01 3.77 8.76
N ALA A 270 -20.88 3.40 7.49
CA ALA A 270 -21.22 4.26 6.36
C ALA A 270 -22.71 4.67 6.36
N GLN A 271 -23.62 3.75 6.72
CA GLN A 271 -25.04 4.07 6.85
C GLN A 271 -25.32 5.16 7.91
N VAL A 272 -24.48 5.25 8.95
CA VAL A 272 -24.53 6.31 9.95
C VAL A 272 -24.02 7.62 9.36
N ALA A 273 -22.91 7.59 8.62
CA ALA A 273 -22.31 8.76 7.98
C ALA A 273 -23.22 9.38 6.90
N ASP A 274 -23.96 8.55 6.15
CA ASP A 274 -24.85 8.98 5.06
C ASP A 274 -26.11 9.73 5.54
N GLY A 275 -26.31 9.89 6.86
CA GLY A 275 -27.39 10.72 7.41
C GLY A 275 -28.79 10.15 7.16
N SER A 276 -28.91 8.84 6.91
CA SER A 276 -30.20 8.21 6.70
C SER A 276 -31.11 8.42 7.92
N THR A 277 -32.32 8.95 7.67
CA THR A 277 -33.27 9.27 8.74
C THR A 277 -33.74 8.00 9.45
N LEU A 278 -34.13 8.11 10.73
CA LEU A 278 -34.64 6.96 11.50
C LEU A 278 -35.76 6.22 10.75
N PRO A 279 -36.77 6.89 10.14
CA PRO A 279 -37.77 6.19 9.32
C PRO A 279 -37.18 5.41 8.13
N GLN A 280 -36.14 5.94 7.48
CA GLN A 280 -35.49 5.23 6.37
C GLN A 280 -34.76 3.98 6.86
N LYS A 281 -34.02 4.10 7.98
CA LYS A 281 -33.32 2.97 8.61
C LYS A 281 -34.29 1.88 9.05
N LEU A 282 -35.38 2.25 9.73
CA LEU A 282 -36.43 1.32 10.13
C LEU A 282 -37.05 0.61 8.92
N ARG A 283 -37.39 1.35 7.85
CA ARG A 283 -37.92 0.74 6.61
C ARG A 283 -36.95 -0.25 5.98
N ASN A 284 -35.66 0.05 5.97
CA ASN A 284 -34.65 -0.86 5.42
C ASN A 284 -34.54 -2.14 6.26
N ILE A 285 -34.49 -2.03 7.60
CA ILE A 285 -34.48 -3.19 8.50
C ILE A 285 -35.76 -4.02 8.31
N THR A 286 -36.94 -3.39 8.24
CA THR A 286 -38.20 -4.10 8.01
C THR A 286 -38.20 -4.86 6.69
N LYS A 287 -37.65 -4.29 5.61
CA LYS A 287 -37.51 -4.99 4.32
C LYS A 287 -36.58 -6.21 4.43
N SER A 288 -35.45 -6.07 5.11
CA SER A 288 -34.53 -7.19 5.34
C SER A 288 -35.18 -8.29 6.17
N LEU A 289 -35.96 -7.95 7.19
CA LEU A 289 -36.72 -8.92 7.99
C LEU A 289 -37.81 -9.60 7.17
N ASP A 290 -38.57 -8.87 6.36
CA ASP A 290 -39.58 -9.43 5.46
C ASP A 290 -38.97 -10.43 4.47
N LEU A 291 -37.78 -10.12 3.92
CA LEU A 291 -37.04 -11.06 3.07
C LEU A 291 -36.62 -12.33 3.81
N LEU A 292 -36.13 -12.23 5.05
CA LEU A 292 -35.76 -13.41 5.84
C LEU A 292 -36.99 -14.28 6.16
N VAL A 293 -38.10 -13.66 6.54
CA VAL A 293 -39.36 -14.36 6.85
C VAL A 293 -39.88 -15.10 5.62
N ARG A 294 -39.87 -14.46 4.44
CA ARG A 294 -40.33 -15.09 3.18
C ARG A 294 -39.47 -16.26 2.75
N ASN A 295 -38.20 -16.29 3.14
CA ASN A 295 -37.24 -17.32 2.74
C ASN A 295 -36.89 -18.25 3.91
N ILE A 296 -37.66 -18.26 5.00
CA ILE A 296 -37.28 -19.00 6.22
C ILE A 296 -37.10 -20.50 5.96
N ASP A 297 -37.93 -21.07 5.10
CA ASP A 297 -37.89 -22.49 4.72
C ASP A 297 -36.62 -22.87 3.92
N SER A 298 -35.85 -21.89 3.45
CA SER A 298 -34.57 -22.12 2.75
C SER A 298 -33.36 -22.27 3.68
N PHE A 299 -33.55 -22.07 5.00
CA PHE A 299 -32.48 -22.16 5.99
C PHE A 299 -32.66 -23.37 6.91
N GLU A 300 -31.56 -23.99 7.31
CA GLU A 300 -31.57 -24.95 8.41
C GLU A 300 -31.67 -24.20 9.74
N ILE A 301 -32.65 -24.57 10.58
CA ILE A 301 -32.93 -23.88 11.84
C ILE A 301 -32.52 -24.77 13.01
N GLY A 302 -31.48 -24.37 13.73
CA GLY A 302 -31.02 -24.97 14.97
C GLY A 302 -31.17 -24.04 16.18
N SER A 303 -30.57 -24.43 17.30
CA SER A 303 -30.62 -23.64 18.54
C SER A 303 -29.93 -22.28 18.41
N SER A 304 -28.84 -22.18 17.65
CA SER A 304 -28.12 -20.93 17.41
C SER A 304 -28.97 -19.91 16.66
N GLU A 305 -29.72 -20.34 15.64
CA GLU A 305 -30.57 -19.45 14.85
C GLU A 305 -31.76 -18.95 15.67
N VAL A 306 -32.32 -19.82 16.52
CA VAL A 306 -33.40 -19.44 17.46
C VAL A 306 -32.91 -18.42 18.48
N GLU A 307 -31.71 -18.60 19.04
CA GLU A 307 -31.11 -17.63 19.96
C GLU A 307 -30.83 -16.29 19.29
N ALA A 308 -30.29 -16.30 18.06
CA ALA A 308 -30.06 -15.08 17.28
C ALA A 308 -31.38 -14.33 16.98
N ALA A 309 -32.43 -15.05 16.59
CA ALA A 309 -33.75 -14.47 16.34
C ALA A 309 -34.37 -13.87 17.63
N ALA A 310 -34.20 -14.54 18.78
CA ALA A 310 -34.64 -14.01 20.07
C ALA A 310 -33.89 -12.73 20.47
N SER A 311 -32.57 -12.68 20.25
CA SER A 311 -31.75 -11.49 20.47
C SER A 311 -32.22 -10.30 19.61
N LEU A 312 -32.47 -10.55 18.32
CA LEU A 312 -33.03 -9.56 17.39
C LEU A 312 -34.39 -9.04 17.87
N PHE A 313 -35.30 -9.93 18.28
CA PHE A 313 -36.62 -9.55 18.80
C PHE A 313 -36.51 -8.65 20.03
N ASN A 314 -35.63 -9.00 20.97
CA ASN A 314 -35.40 -8.20 22.17
C ASN A 314 -34.86 -6.80 21.83
N MET A 315 -33.92 -6.70 20.87
CA MET A 315 -33.38 -5.43 20.43
C MET A 315 -34.46 -4.55 19.77
N ALA A 316 -35.31 -5.13 18.92
CA ALA A 316 -36.43 -4.43 18.29
C ALA A 316 -37.46 -3.96 19.33
N ARG A 317 -37.72 -4.76 20.37
CA ARG A 317 -38.60 -4.37 21.47
C ARG A 317 -38.04 -3.19 22.26
N SER A 318 -36.74 -3.23 22.59
CA SER A 318 -36.06 -2.12 23.27
C SER A 318 -36.08 -0.84 22.44
N LEU A 319 -35.84 -0.94 21.13
CA LEU A 319 -35.94 0.20 20.21
C LEU A 319 -37.34 0.82 20.22
N ASN A 320 -38.40 0.00 20.19
CA ASN A 320 -39.78 0.48 20.23
C ASN A 320 -40.11 1.22 21.54
N VAL A 321 -39.59 0.74 22.68
CA VAL A 321 -39.73 1.43 23.98
C VAL A 321 -39.03 2.79 23.92
N LEU A 322 -37.75 2.83 23.51
CA LEU A 322 -36.98 4.07 23.44
C LEU A 322 -37.60 5.12 22.51
N VAL A 323 -38.17 4.70 21.38
CA VAL A 323 -38.84 5.61 20.44
C VAL A 323 -40.12 6.19 21.04
N LYS A 324 -40.90 5.39 21.77
CA LYS A 324 -42.12 5.86 22.46
C LYS A 324 -41.77 6.79 23.62
N ASP A 325 -40.82 6.42 24.46
CA ASP A 325 -40.38 7.24 25.60
C ASP A 325 -39.88 8.62 25.15
N ARG A 326 -39.21 8.70 23.99
CA ARG A 326 -38.75 9.97 23.40
C ARG A 326 -39.89 10.81 22.81
N LEU A 327 -40.99 10.19 22.38
CA LEU A 327 -42.18 10.89 21.93
C LEU A 327 -42.96 11.46 23.12
N ASP A 328 -43.12 10.66 24.18
CA ASP A 328 -43.90 11.03 25.37
C ASP A 328 -43.16 12.05 26.27
N GLY A 329 -41.83 12.19 26.13
CA GLY A 329 -41.01 13.15 26.87
C GLY A 329 -40.82 14.53 26.21
N GLU A 330 -41.43 14.77 25.04
CA GLU A 330 -41.46 16.07 24.35
C GLU A 330 -42.76 16.88 24.60
N ASP A 331 -43.70 16.34 25.40
CA ASP A 331 -44.89 17.01 25.95
C ASP A 331 -44.65 17.54 27.39
#